data_AF-A0A3B3UUC6-F1
#
_entry.id   AF-A0A3B3UUC6-F1
#
_cell.length_a   1.000
_cell.length_b   1.000
_cell.length_c   1.000
_cell.angle_alpha   90.00
_cell.angle_beta   90.00
_cell.angle_gamma   90.00
#
_symmetry.space_group_name_H-M   'P 1'
#
loop_
_entity.id
_entity.type
_entity.pdbx_description
1 polymer ?
#
loop_
_entity_poly.entity_id
_entity_poly.type
_entity_poly.pdbx_seq_one_letter_code
_entity_poly.pdbx_strand_id
1 'polypeptide(L)'
;MSELDQLRQEAEQLKNQIRVSNNIKFLTKVCNVLQITANVEAVGRIQMRTRRTLRGHLAKIYAMHWGTDSRLLVSASQDGKLIIWDSYTTNKVSFI
;
A
#
# COMPACT_ATOMS: atom_id res chain seq x y z
N MET A 1 -20.97 37.71 -9.87
CA MET A 1 -20.70 36.30 -9.52
C MET A 1 -19.32 36.30 -8.91
N SER A 2 -19.13 35.74 -7.70
CA SER A 2 -17.80 35.82 -7.06
C SER A 2 -16.82 34.94 -7.83
N GLU A 3 -15.54 35.32 -7.89
CA GLU A 3 -14.46 34.54 -8.50
C GLU A 3 -14.42 33.09 -7.94
N LEU A 4 -14.78 32.94 -6.66
CA LEU A 4 -14.90 31.65 -5.99
C LEU A 4 -16.03 30.77 -6.53
N ASP A 5 -17.15 31.37 -6.96
CA ASP A 5 -18.25 30.63 -7.58
C ASP A 5 -17.88 30.15 -8.99
N GLN A 6 -17.09 30.94 -9.73
CA GLN A 6 -16.59 30.56 -11.05
C GLN A 6 -15.63 29.37 -10.95
N LEU A 7 -14.66 29.41 -10.04
CA LEU A 7 -13.72 28.31 -9.81
C LEU A 7 -14.43 27.02 -9.34
N ARG A 8 -15.47 27.14 -8.52
CA ARG A 8 -16.30 25.98 -8.11
C ARG A 8 -17.04 25.35 -9.28
N GLN A 9 -17.60 26.17 -10.16
CA GLN A 9 -18.29 25.70 -11.36
C GLN A 9 -17.32 25.01 -12.32
N GLU A 10 -16.15 25.61 -12.55
CA GLU A 10 -15.10 25.03 -13.40
C GLU A 10 -14.61 23.68 -12.86
N ALA A 11 -14.37 23.57 -11.55
CA ALA A 11 -13.96 22.31 -10.93
C ALA A 11 -15.00 21.19 -11.10
N GLU A 12 -16.30 21.48 -10.91
CA GLU A 12 -17.36 20.50 -11.16
C GLU A 12 -17.50 20.17 -12.65
N GLN A 13 -17.27 21.15 -13.54
CA GLN A 13 -17.28 20.92 -14.98
C GLN A 13 -16.15 19.99 -15.42
N LEU A 14 -14.93 20.21 -14.93
CA LEU A 14 -13.76 19.36 -15.19
C LEU A 14 -13.96 17.94 -14.62
N LYS A 15 -14.52 17.82 -13.41
CA LYS A 15 -14.85 16.52 -12.80
C LYS A 15 -15.87 15.75 -13.63
N ASN A 16 -16.89 16.43 -14.14
CA ASN A 16 -17.88 15.83 -15.04
C ASN A 16 -17.28 15.42 -16.38
N GLN A 17 -16.37 16.23 -16.95
CA GLN A 17 -15.63 15.87 -18.15
C GLN A 17 -14.76 14.63 -17.94
N ILE A 18 -14.03 14.53 -16.82
CA ILE A 18 -13.24 13.34 -16.46
C ILE A 18 -14.15 12.12 -16.31
N ARG A 19 -15.30 12.27 -15.63
CA ARG A 19 -16.27 11.18 -15.46
C ARG A 19 -16.78 10.67 -16.81
N VAL A 20 -17.14 11.56 -17.72
CA VAL A 20 -17.59 11.20 -19.08
C VAL A 20 -16.45 10.59 -19.89
N SER A 21 -15.25 11.17 -19.86
CA SER A 21 -14.07 10.63 -20.55
C SER A 21 -13.71 9.22 -20.07
N ASN A 22 -13.77 8.97 -18.76
CA ASN A 22 -13.58 7.64 -18.17
C ASN A 22 -14.71 6.66 -18.56
N ASN A 23 -15.92 7.17 -18.83
CA ASN A 23 -17.04 6.39 -19.36
C ASN A 23 -16.95 6.15 -20.88
N ILE A 24 -16.14 6.91 -21.62
CA ILE A 24 -15.85 6.70 -23.05
C ILE A 24 -14.62 5.81 -23.23
N LYS A 25 -13.60 5.93 -22.37
CA LYS A 25 -12.50 4.96 -22.24
C LYS A 25 -12.95 3.60 -21.66
N PHE A 26 -14.23 3.48 -21.35
CA PHE A 26 -14.93 2.31 -20.82
C PHE A 26 -15.04 1.13 -21.79
N LEU A 27 -14.44 1.16 -22.99
CA LEU A 27 -14.18 -0.08 -23.72
C LEU A 27 -13.31 -1.06 -22.91
N THR A 28 -12.57 -0.58 -21.89
CA THR A 28 -11.90 -1.41 -20.87
C THR A 28 -12.87 -2.12 -19.91
N LYS A 29 -14.18 -1.84 -19.96
CA LYS A 29 -15.20 -2.47 -19.10
C LYS A 29 -16.07 -3.48 -19.88
N VAL A 30 -15.64 -3.89 -21.07
CA VAL A 30 -16.17 -5.08 -21.75
C VAL A 30 -15.83 -6.35 -20.96
N CYS A 31 -14.68 -6.37 -20.26
CA CYS A 31 -14.30 -7.45 -19.35
C CYS A 31 -13.75 -6.88 -18.03
N ASN A 32 -14.35 -7.26 -16.91
CA ASN A 32 -13.79 -7.10 -15.56
C ASN A 32 -12.55 -8.01 -15.42
N VAL A 33 -11.56 -7.62 -14.60
CA VAL A 33 -10.45 -8.50 -14.17
C VAL A 33 -10.98 -9.88 -13.77
N LEU A 34 -12.11 -9.96 -13.06
CA LEU A 34 -12.75 -11.23 -12.69
C LEU A 34 -13.15 -12.09 -13.91
N GLN A 35 -13.62 -11.46 -15.00
CA GLN A 35 -13.97 -12.17 -16.24
C GLN A 35 -12.70 -12.63 -16.98
N ILE A 36 -11.63 -11.83 -16.95
CA ILE A 36 -10.34 -12.16 -17.58
C ILE A 36 -9.66 -13.31 -16.83
N THR A 37 -9.76 -13.34 -15.51
CA THR A 37 -9.15 -14.37 -14.66
C THR A 37 -10.07 -15.56 -14.39
N ALA A 38 -11.19 -15.71 -15.10
CA ALA A 38 -12.20 -16.75 -14.83
C ALA A 38 -11.65 -18.18 -14.96
N ASN A 39 -10.64 -18.38 -15.81
CA ASN A 39 -9.99 -19.66 -16.03
C ASN A 39 -8.67 -19.82 -15.24
N VAL A 40 -8.33 -18.87 -14.37
CA VAL A 40 -7.14 -18.98 -13.52
C VAL A 40 -7.48 -19.86 -12.33
N GLU A 41 -6.71 -20.93 -12.12
CA GLU A 41 -6.89 -21.81 -10.97
C GLU A 41 -6.74 -21.03 -9.66
N ALA A 42 -7.59 -21.35 -8.69
CA ALA A 42 -7.52 -20.73 -7.37
C ALA A 42 -6.25 -21.19 -6.64
N VAL A 43 -5.59 -20.24 -5.94
CA VAL A 43 -4.33 -20.45 -5.18
C VAL A 43 -4.46 -21.53 -4.07
N GLY A 44 -5.66 -22.00 -3.77
CA GLY A 44 -5.92 -22.99 -2.73
C GLY A 44 -5.79 -22.41 -1.32
N ARG A 45 -5.73 -23.30 -0.32
CA ARG A 45 -5.69 -22.89 1.10
C ARG A 45 -4.27 -22.46 1.49
N ILE A 46 -4.09 -21.16 1.73
CA ILE A 46 -2.82 -20.61 2.25
C ILE A 46 -2.78 -20.74 3.77
N GLN A 47 -1.79 -21.48 4.31
CA GLN A 47 -1.55 -21.61 5.75
C GLN A 47 -0.23 -20.95 6.16
N MET A 48 -0.31 -19.69 6.59
CA MET A 48 0.86 -18.97 7.08
C MET A 48 1.19 -19.37 8.53
N ARG A 49 2.49 -19.42 8.86
CA ARG A 49 2.99 -19.61 10.23
C ARG A 49 4.09 -18.60 10.50
N THR A 50 4.11 -18.03 11.70
CA THR A 50 5.16 -17.11 12.14
C THR A 50 6.51 -17.82 12.12
N ARG A 51 7.49 -17.27 11.38
CA ARG A 51 8.85 -17.81 11.30
C ARG A 51 9.83 -17.14 12.24
N ARG A 52 9.61 -15.86 12.56
CA ARG A 52 10.51 -15.01 13.35
C ARG A 52 9.70 -14.04 14.21
N THR A 53 10.23 -13.70 15.39
CA THR A 53 9.69 -12.65 16.27
C THR A 53 10.84 -11.71 16.62
N LEU A 54 10.78 -10.47 16.13
CA LEU A 54 11.81 -9.47 16.36
C LEU A 54 11.52 -8.72 17.66
N ARG A 55 12.23 -9.07 18.73
CA ARG A 55 12.01 -8.49 20.07
C ARG A 55 12.97 -7.34 20.31
N GLY A 56 12.45 -6.15 20.64
CA GLY A 56 13.31 -5.06 21.07
C GLY A 56 12.69 -3.67 21.21
N HIS A 57 11.60 -3.37 20.52
CA HIS A 57 10.87 -2.12 20.78
C HIS A 57 10.18 -2.16 22.14
N LEU A 58 10.13 -1.01 22.81
CA LEU A 58 9.54 -0.85 24.14
C LEU A 58 8.15 -0.23 24.10
N ALA A 59 7.70 0.21 22.92
CA ALA A 59 6.38 0.78 22.70
C ALA A 59 5.80 0.35 21.34
N LYS A 60 4.63 0.90 21.00
CA LYS A 60 3.88 0.58 19.78
C LYS A 60 4.69 0.90 18.52
N ILE A 61 4.74 -0.06 17.61
CA ILE A 61 5.37 0.10 16.29
C ILE A 61 4.31 0.69 15.34
N TYR A 62 4.67 1.74 14.61
CA TYR A 62 3.77 2.42 13.67
C TYR A 62 4.04 2.08 12.21
N ALA A 63 5.31 1.84 11.86
CA ALA A 63 5.72 1.59 10.49
C ALA A 63 6.88 0.59 10.44
N MET A 64 6.95 -0.12 9.31
CA MET A 64 8.11 -0.92 8.94
C MET A 64 8.30 -0.89 7.42
N HIS A 65 9.53 -1.08 6.97
CA HIS A 65 9.85 -1.16 5.54
C HIS A 65 11.00 -2.13 5.30
N TRP A 66 10.85 -2.99 4.28
CA TRP A 66 11.90 -3.89 3.84
C TRP A 66 12.95 -3.15 3.03
N GLY A 67 14.22 -3.52 3.21
CA GLY A 67 15.27 -3.21 2.25
C GLY A 67 15.01 -3.91 0.91
N THR A 68 15.65 -3.43 -0.14
CA THR A 68 15.63 -4.06 -1.46
C THR A 68 16.29 -5.44 -1.48
N ASP A 69 17.05 -5.77 -0.44
CA ASP A 69 17.75 -7.05 -0.26
C ASP A 69 16.87 -8.19 0.29
N SER A 70 15.60 -7.91 0.61
CA SER A 70 14.65 -8.87 1.23
C SER A 70 15.14 -9.50 2.53
N ARG A 71 16.16 -8.92 3.16
CA ARG A 71 16.79 -9.43 4.39
C ARG A 71 16.73 -8.40 5.49
N LEU A 72 17.12 -7.16 5.20
CA LEU A 72 17.08 -6.08 6.16
C LEU A 72 15.69 -5.45 6.18
N LEU A 73 15.24 -5.04 7.37
CA LEU A 73 14.05 -4.21 7.50
C LEU A 73 14.25 -3.16 8.58
N VAL A 74 13.63 -2.00 8.40
CA VAL A 74 13.58 -0.96 9.41
C VAL A 74 12.20 -0.95 10.06
N SER A 75 12.13 -0.71 11.36
CA SER A 75 10.87 -0.45 12.08
C SER A 75 10.95 0.82 12.91
N ALA A 76 9.83 1.56 12.98
CA ALA A 76 9.69 2.80 13.73
C ALA A 76 8.66 2.65 14.85
N SER A 77 9.04 3.05 16.06
CA SER A 77 8.20 2.91 17.26
C SER A 77 8.06 4.21 18.02
N GLN A 78 7.00 4.27 18.83
CA GLN A 78 6.72 5.36 19.77
C GLN A 78 7.79 5.51 20.86
N ASP A 79 8.65 4.50 21.03
CA ASP A 79 9.78 4.56 21.97
C ASP A 79 10.89 5.53 21.51
N GLY A 80 10.68 6.21 20.38
CA GLY A 80 11.61 7.15 19.79
C GLY A 80 12.73 6.48 19.00
N LYS A 81 12.65 5.15 18.78
CA LYS A 81 13.70 4.40 18.11
C LYS A 81 13.31 3.97 16.70
N LEU A 82 14.31 4.03 15.82
CA LEU A 82 14.33 3.32 14.56
C LEU A 82 15.27 2.12 14.72
N ILE A 83 14.80 0.90 14.47
CA ILE A 83 15.66 -0.30 14.55
C ILE A 83 15.77 -0.91 13.15
N ILE A 84 17.01 -1.14 12.71
CA ILE A 84 17.33 -1.95 11.53
C ILE A 84 17.59 -3.38 12.00
N TRP A 85 16.86 -4.32 11.42
CA TRP A 85 16.92 -5.74 11.75
C TRP A 85 17.48 -6.53 10.58
N ASP A 86 18.23 -7.57 10.91
CA ASP A 86 18.46 -8.69 10.01
C ASP A 86 17.37 -9.75 10.24
N SER A 87 16.45 -9.91 9.28
CA SER A 87 15.30 -10.80 9.44
C SER A 87 15.67 -12.29 9.50
N TYR A 88 16.84 -12.68 8.99
CA TYR A 88 17.26 -14.08 8.95
C TYR A 88 17.71 -14.53 10.34
N THR A 89 18.51 -13.68 10.98
CA THR A 89 19.17 -13.93 12.27
C THR A 89 18.44 -13.29 13.45
N THR A 90 17.46 -12.42 13.20
CA THR A 90 16.75 -11.59 14.20
C THR A 90 17.61 -10.57 14.94
N ASN A 91 18.84 -10.35 14.48
CA ASN A 91 19.76 -9.43 15.12
C ASN A 91 19.40 -7.98 14.82
N LYS A 92 19.65 -7.10 15.79
CA LYS A 92 19.60 -5.64 15.60
C LYS A 92 20.91 -5.23 14.97
N VAL A 93 20.87 -4.78 13.71
CA VAL A 93 22.06 -4.32 12.98
C VAL A 93 22.42 -2.90 13.42
N SER A 94 21.41 -2.05 13.58
CA SER A 94 21.58 -0.68 14.05
C SER A 94 20.29 -0.20 14.70
N PHE A 95 20.40 0.79 15.59
CA PHE A 95 19.26 1.57 16.03
C PHE A 95 19.65 3.03 16.20
N ILE A 96 18.70 3.92 15.92
CA ILE A 96 18.81 5.38 16.08
C ILE A 96 17.75 5.80 17.08
#